data_AF-A0A7H8Z3I2-F1
#
_entry.id   AF-A0A7H8Z3I2-F1
#
_cell.length_a   1.000
_cell.length_b   1.000
_cell.length_c   1.000
_cell.angle_alpha   90.00
_cell.angle_beta   90.00
_cell.angle_gamma   90.00
#
_symmetry.space_group_name_H-M   'P 1'
#
loop_
_entity.id
_entity.type
_entity.pdbx_description
1 polymer ?
#
loop_
_entity_poly.entity_id
_entity_poly.type
_entity_poly.pdbx_seq_one_letter_code
_entity_poly.pdbx_strand_id
1 'polypeptide(L)'
;MTTPYPVPAATEEPLGSVTRILSLAAGDGEDVFSGGSLPQLSGRVYGGQVVAQGMLAAAATVEDDGDGERLPHSVHAFFMRGGQPDTPITFAVERLHDGRSFSQRRTAASQEGTPILTMLTSFQEEQEGADLHVGAPIVPRPEDLTSALEIFRTIDHPVARFLGRTAAFDLRHVEGNLYLRPAQERSGRQHLWMRSRSRIPEQTSQTVHRALLAYVCDQVMLEPVLRSQGLSWRSEGMSLATLDHAQWFHRDVDMGDWLLYVQDSPSSQGGRGMARAQVFDSSGRLVSTIAQEGMVRMPTGSQSDGGSGRWRIRMGEGDDGSAIPG
;
A
#
# COMPACT_ATOMS: atom_id res chain seq x y z
N MET A 1 9.38 -25.40 -12.30
CA MET A 1 8.56 -24.24 -11.95
C MET A 1 8.74 -23.99 -10.47
N THR A 2 8.95 -22.73 -10.09
CA THR A 2 9.12 -22.34 -8.69
C THR A 2 7.76 -22.32 -8.00
N THR A 3 7.69 -22.86 -6.79
CA THR A 3 6.43 -22.91 -6.03
C THR A 3 6.12 -21.52 -5.45
N PRO A 4 4.90 -20.97 -5.62
CA PRO A 4 4.53 -19.70 -5.01
C PRO A 4 4.68 -19.70 -3.48
N TYR A 5 5.05 -18.55 -2.90
CA TYR A 5 5.19 -18.41 -1.45
C TYR A 5 3.82 -18.62 -0.77
N PRO A 6 3.75 -19.44 0.29
CA PRO A 6 2.47 -19.78 0.93
C PRO A 6 1.87 -18.56 1.66
N VAL A 7 0.62 -18.24 1.35
CA VAL A 7 -0.16 -17.22 2.05
C VAL A 7 -1.38 -17.89 2.70
N PRO A 8 -1.43 -18.02 4.03
CA PRO A 8 -2.59 -18.58 4.70
C PRO A 8 -3.86 -17.75 4.41
N ALA A 9 -4.91 -18.42 3.95
CA ALA A 9 -6.16 -17.77 3.66
C ALA A 9 -6.86 -17.34 4.96
N ALA A 10 -7.18 -16.05 5.07
CA ALA A 10 -8.11 -15.59 6.09
C ALA A 10 -9.54 -15.97 5.67
N THR A 11 -10.32 -16.53 6.60
CA THR A 11 -11.70 -16.96 6.34
C THR A 11 -12.70 -15.82 6.49
N GLU A 12 -12.36 -14.81 7.28
CA GLU A 12 -13.21 -13.66 7.55
C GLU A 12 -12.95 -12.52 6.56
N GLU A 13 -14.02 -12.00 5.96
CA GLU A 13 -13.95 -10.78 5.17
C GLU A 13 -13.83 -9.55 6.08
N PRO A 14 -13.11 -8.49 5.65
CA PRO A 14 -12.57 -8.28 4.29
C PRO A 14 -11.13 -8.79 4.07
N LEU A 15 -10.47 -9.27 5.12
CA LEU A 15 -9.08 -9.75 5.05
C LEU A 15 -8.95 -10.99 4.15
N GLY A 16 -9.97 -11.85 4.12
CA GLY A 16 -10.02 -13.01 3.23
C GLY A 16 -9.80 -12.63 1.76
N SER A 17 -10.44 -11.56 1.30
CA SER A 17 -10.21 -11.04 -0.05
C SER A 17 -8.76 -10.60 -0.30
N VAL A 18 -8.14 -9.94 0.68
CA VAL A 18 -6.73 -9.52 0.58
C VAL A 18 -5.79 -10.72 0.53
N THR A 19 -5.89 -11.66 1.48
CA THR A 19 -5.02 -12.84 1.51
C THR A 19 -5.15 -13.72 0.26
N ARG A 20 -6.36 -13.83 -0.31
CA ARG A 20 -6.58 -14.53 -1.58
C ARG A 20 -5.87 -13.88 -2.75
N ILE A 21 -5.88 -12.55 -2.88
CA ILE A 21 -5.15 -11.90 -3.99
C ILE A 21 -3.63 -11.92 -3.78
N LEU A 22 -3.17 -12.01 -2.53
CA LEU A 22 -1.73 -12.11 -2.23
C LEU A 22 -1.20 -13.52 -2.51
N SER A 23 -2.09 -14.52 -2.54
CA SER A 23 -1.77 -15.89 -2.93
C SER A 23 -1.56 -15.96 -4.45
N LEU A 24 -0.29 -16.02 -4.88
CA LEU A 24 0.07 -16.09 -6.29
C LEU A 24 -0.07 -17.51 -6.86
N ALA A 25 -0.35 -17.60 -8.15
CA ALA A 25 -0.22 -18.83 -8.92
C ALA A 25 1.16 -18.92 -9.58
N ALA A 26 1.63 -20.12 -9.89
CA ALA A 26 2.77 -20.31 -10.78
C ALA A 26 2.42 -19.77 -12.18
N GLY A 27 3.37 -19.11 -12.82
CA GLY A 27 3.23 -18.60 -14.18
C GLY A 27 3.98 -19.45 -15.21
N ASP A 28 4.11 -18.91 -16.43
CA ASP A 28 4.75 -19.57 -17.56
C ASP A 28 6.28 -19.42 -17.50
N GLY A 29 6.92 -20.09 -16.55
CA GLY A 29 8.37 -20.09 -16.42
C GLY A 29 8.89 -20.52 -15.05
N GLU A 30 10.21 -20.61 -14.95
CA GLU A 30 10.90 -20.62 -13.65
C GLU A 30 10.91 -19.19 -13.08
N ASP A 31 10.66 -19.05 -11.78
CA ASP A 31 10.61 -17.74 -11.09
C ASP A 31 9.61 -16.72 -11.70
N VAL A 32 8.58 -17.22 -12.40
CA VAL A 32 7.46 -16.44 -12.93
C VAL A 32 6.18 -16.80 -12.19
N PHE A 33 5.45 -15.79 -11.75
CA PHE A 33 4.21 -15.92 -10.98
C PHE A 33 3.08 -15.08 -11.60
N SER A 34 1.84 -15.43 -11.31
CA SER A 34 0.64 -14.73 -11.78
C SER A 34 -0.26 -14.36 -10.60
N GLY A 35 -0.74 -13.13 -10.57
CA GLY A 35 -1.63 -12.60 -9.52
C GLY A 35 -2.84 -11.90 -10.08
N GLY A 36 -3.99 -12.08 -9.43
CA GLY A 36 -5.21 -11.31 -9.69
C GLY A 36 -5.20 -9.96 -8.97
N SER A 37 -6.27 -9.17 -9.14
CA SER A 37 -6.48 -7.91 -8.43
C SER A 37 -7.85 -7.83 -7.78
N LEU A 38 -7.96 -7.08 -6.69
CA LEU A 38 -9.26 -6.71 -6.14
C LEU A 38 -9.97 -5.71 -7.06
N PRO A 39 -11.32 -5.69 -7.07
CA PRO A 39 -12.07 -4.62 -7.72
C PRO A 39 -11.69 -3.24 -7.17
N GLN A 40 -11.42 -2.28 -8.05
CA GLN A 40 -11.02 -0.92 -7.68
C GLN A 40 -11.91 0.13 -8.32
N LEU A 41 -12.47 1.02 -7.51
CA LEU A 41 -13.33 2.12 -7.97
C LEU A 41 -12.60 3.12 -8.88
N SER A 42 -11.29 3.23 -8.74
CA SER A 42 -10.43 4.07 -9.59
C SER A 42 -10.26 3.52 -11.01
N GLY A 43 -10.65 2.26 -11.25
CA GLY A 43 -10.35 1.54 -12.48
C GLY A 43 -8.86 1.22 -12.64
N ARG A 44 -8.06 1.34 -11.58
CA ARG A 44 -6.63 1.02 -11.60
C ARG A 44 -6.27 0.05 -10.48
N VAL A 45 -5.30 -0.82 -10.74
CA VAL A 45 -4.73 -1.70 -9.71
C VAL A 45 -4.15 -0.86 -8.57
N TYR A 46 -4.39 -1.30 -7.34
CA TYR A 46 -3.88 -0.68 -6.13
C TYR A 46 -2.37 -0.90 -5.97
N GLY A 47 -1.59 0.17 -5.76
CA GLY A 47 -0.14 0.12 -5.74
C GLY A 47 0.43 -0.82 -4.68
N GLY A 48 -0.06 -0.70 -3.45
CA GLY A 48 0.30 -1.60 -2.34
C GLY A 48 0.08 -3.09 -2.65
N GLN A 49 -0.95 -3.43 -3.45
CA GLN A 49 -1.18 -4.81 -3.90
C GLN A 49 -0.01 -5.35 -4.73
N VAL A 50 0.45 -4.58 -5.71
CA VAL A 50 1.51 -4.99 -6.63
C VAL A 50 2.84 -5.13 -5.88
N VAL A 51 3.12 -4.24 -4.93
CA VAL A 51 4.32 -4.33 -4.08
C VAL A 51 4.27 -5.59 -3.22
N ALA A 52 3.16 -5.83 -2.51
CA ALA A 52 3.01 -7.00 -1.65
C ALA A 52 3.09 -8.33 -2.43
N GLN A 53 2.40 -8.42 -3.56
CA GLN A 53 2.50 -9.58 -4.46
C GLN A 53 3.93 -9.77 -4.98
N GLY A 54 4.58 -8.68 -5.41
CA GLY A 54 5.97 -8.74 -5.88
C GLY A 54 6.93 -9.22 -4.78
N MET A 55 6.73 -8.81 -3.53
CA MET A 55 7.56 -9.24 -2.40
C MET A 55 7.40 -10.74 -2.13
N LEU A 56 6.16 -11.24 -2.21
CA LEU A 56 5.86 -12.66 -2.05
C LEU A 56 6.41 -13.49 -3.22
N ALA A 57 6.34 -12.97 -4.45
CA ALA A 57 7.00 -13.58 -5.60
C ALA A 57 8.53 -13.66 -5.39
N ALA A 58 9.15 -12.58 -4.90
CA ALA A 58 10.58 -12.58 -4.59
C ALA A 58 10.93 -13.60 -3.50
N ALA A 59 10.16 -13.62 -2.41
CA ALA A 59 10.35 -14.55 -1.29
C ALA A 59 10.25 -16.03 -1.71
N ALA A 60 9.39 -16.35 -2.67
CA ALA A 60 9.25 -17.70 -3.23
C ALA A 60 10.52 -18.23 -3.91
N THR A 61 11.46 -17.34 -4.27
CA THR A 61 12.72 -17.66 -4.94
C THR A 61 13.92 -17.62 -4.00
N VAL A 62 13.70 -17.39 -2.70
CA VAL A 62 14.74 -17.46 -1.68
C VAL A 62 14.84 -18.92 -1.23
N GLU A 63 16.03 -19.48 -1.35
CA GLU A 63 16.29 -20.88 -0.98
C GLU A 63 16.48 -21.00 0.53
N ASP A 64 15.96 -22.09 1.09
CA ASP A 64 16.33 -22.53 2.43
C ASP A 64 17.66 -23.28 2.31
N ASP A 65 18.74 -22.63 2.74
CA ASP A 65 20.10 -23.18 2.76
C ASP A 65 20.45 -23.86 4.09
N GLY A 66 19.47 -23.99 5.00
CA GLY A 66 19.63 -24.63 6.32
C GLY A 66 20.10 -23.68 7.41
N ASP A 67 20.39 -22.41 7.10
CA ASP A 67 20.81 -21.39 8.07
C ASP A 67 19.62 -20.57 8.64
N GLY A 68 18.39 -20.91 8.24
CA GLY A 68 17.14 -20.34 8.75
C GLY A 68 16.38 -19.50 7.72
N GLU A 69 15.17 -19.04 8.07
CA GLU A 69 14.37 -18.22 7.17
C GLU A 69 15.04 -16.86 6.94
N ARG A 70 15.22 -16.48 5.67
CA ARG A 70 15.65 -15.12 5.30
C ARG A 70 14.43 -14.22 5.09
N LEU A 71 14.23 -13.28 6.00
CA LEU A 71 13.08 -12.38 5.96
C LEU A 71 13.38 -11.13 5.10
N PRO A 72 12.38 -10.58 4.39
CA PRO A 72 12.56 -9.34 3.63
C PRO A 72 12.84 -8.18 4.60
N HIS A 73 14.02 -7.57 4.52
CA HIS A 73 14.41 -6.44 5.39
C HIS A 73 14.31 -5.09 4.65
N SER A 74 14.27 -5.08 3.32
CA SER A 74 13.92 -3.88 2.57
C SER A 74 13.29 -4.17 1.20
N VAL A 75 12.50 -3.21 0.72
CA VAL A 75 11.96 -3.18 -0.64
C VAL A 75 12.04 -1.76 -1.20
N HIS A 76 12.40 -1.65 -2.47
CA HIS A 76 12.41 -0.41 -3.24
C HIS A 76 11.68 -0.64 -4.56
N ALA A 77 10.63 0.12 -4.83
CA ALA A 77 9.75 -0.05 -5.98
C ALA A 77 9.57 1.26 -6.75
N PHE A 78 9.46 1.15 -8.07
CA PHE A 78 9.13 2.26 -8.96
C PHE A 78 7.89 1.91 -9.78
N PHE A 79 6.88 2.76 -9.71
CA PHE A 79 5.63 2.65 -10.44
C PHE A 79 5.76 3.36 -11.78
N MET A 80 5.62 2.61 -12.87
CA MET A 80 5.76 3.14 -14.23
C MET A 80 4.40 3.46 -14.85
N ARG A 81 3.39 2.61 -14.58
CA ARG A 81 2.06 2.70 -15.17
C ARG A 81 1.00 2.19 -14.19
N GLY A 82 -0.19 2.76 -14.25
CA GLY A 82 -1.34 2.20 -13.53
C GLY A 82 -1.86 0.96 -14.25
N GLY A 83 -1.92 -0.16 -13.54
CA GLY A 83 -2.44 -1.43 -14.07
C GLY A 83 -3.96 -1.45 -14.20
N GLN A 84 -4.49 -2.42 -14.94
CA GLN A 84 -5.92 -2.68 -15.13
C GLN A 84 -6.40 -3.81 -14.20
N PRO A 85 -7.43 -3.61 -13.35
CA PRO A 85 -7.87 -4.62 -12.38
C PRO A 85 -8.31 -5.96 -12.99
N ASP A 86 -8.91 -5.94 -14.18
CA ASP A 86 -9.46 -7.15 -14.82
C ASP A 86 -8.41 -7.98 -15.59
N THR A 87 -7.17 -7.48 -15.67
CA THR A 87 -6.05 -8.16 -16.34
C THR A 87 -5.11 -8.75 -15.30
N PRO A 88 -4.77 -10.06 -15.36
CA PRO A 88 -3.78 -10.65 -14.46
C PRO A 88 -2.41 -9.95 -14.56
N ILE A 89 -1.68 -9.95 -13.45
CA ILE A 89 -0.34 -9.37 -13.36
C ILE A 89 0.68 -10.51 -13.35
N THR A 90 1.63 -10.46 -14.27
CA THR A 90 2.79 -11.36 -14.31
C THR A 90 3.92 -10.75 -13.49
N PHE A 91 4.46 -11.52 -12.55
CA PHE A 91 5.62 -11.18 -11.74
C PHE A 91 6.79 -12.07 -12.15
N ALA A 92 7.77 -11.52 -12.86
CA ALA A 92 9.00 -12.21 -13.21
C ALA A 92 10.10 -11.81 -12.22
N VAL A 93 10.70 -12.80 -11.57
CA VAL A 93 11.74 -12.60 -10.55
C VAL A 93 13.10 -12.97 -11.12
N GLU A 94 14.07 -12.09 -10.92
CA GLU A 94 15.48 -12.29 -11.23
C GLU A 94 16.26 -12.42 -9.92
N ARG A 95 17.03 -13.51 -9.78
CA ARG A 95 17.93 -13.74 -8.65
C ARG A 95 19.23 -13.00 -8.87
N LEU A 96 19.39 -11.87 -8.19
CA LEU A 96 20.56 -11.01 -8.38
C LEU A 96 21.78 -11.50 -7.59
N HIS A 97 21.55 -11.93 -6.36
CA HIS A 97 22.61 -12.35 -5.46
C HIS A 97 22.06 -13.29 -4.38
N ASP A 98 22.82 -14.35 -4.09
CA ASP A 98 22.69 -15.19 -2.90
C ASP A 98 24.05 -15.25 -2.23
N GLY A 99 24.22 -14.42 -1.21
CA GLY A 99 25.40 -14.40 -0.36
C GLY A 99 25.17 -15.23 0.89
N ARG A 100 26.14 -15.18 1.82
CA ARG A 100 26.08 -15.93 3.08
C ARG A 100 24.92 -15.51 3.99
N SER A 101 24.67 -14.21 4.11
CA SER A 101 23.63 -13.70 5.03
C SER A 101 22.54 -12.91 4.31
N PHE A 102 22.73 -12.57 3.03
CA PHE A 102 21.82 -11.71 2.27
C PHE A 102 21.48 -12.30 0.91
N SER A 103 20.21 -12.18 0.53
CA SER A 103 19.70 -12.50 -0.80
C SER A 103 19.03 -11.29 -1.42
N GLN A 104 19.27 -11.04 -2.70
CA GLN A 104 18.68 -9.90 -3.43
C GLN A 104 17.92 -10.42 -4.64
N ARG A 105 16.70 -9.89 -4.81
CA ARG A 105 15.79 -10.23 -5.90
C ARG A 105 15.31 -8.97 -6.59
N ARG A 106 15.23 -9.01 -7.92
CA ARG A 106 14.49 -8.02 -8.70
C ARG A 106 13.19 -8.63 -9.16
N THR A 107 12.07 -7.96 -8.90
CA THR A 107 10.77 -8.35 -9.43
C THR A 107 10.29 -7.33 -10.45
N ALA A 108 9.97 -7.79 -11.66
CA ALA A 108 9.30 -7.02 -12.69
C ALA A 108 7.83 -7.43 -12.77
N ALA A 109 6.92 -6.51 -12.51
CA ALA A 109 5.49 -6.70 -12.66
C ALA A 109 5.04 -6.15 -14.02
N SER A 110 4.28 -6.93 -14.77
CA SER A 110 3.79 -6.57 -16.10
C SER A 110 2.37 -7.06 -16.35
N GLN A 111 1.67 -6.40 -17.26
CA GLN A 111 0.39 -6.86 -17.80
C GLN A 111 0.51 -6.92 -19.33
N GLU A 112 0.20 -8.07 -19.92
CA GLU A 112 0.33 -8.30 -21.37
C GLU A 112 1.73 -7.91 -21.91
N GLY A 113 2.77 -8.22 -21.14
CA GLY A 113 4.16 -7.89 -21.46
C GLY A 113 4.56 -6.42 -21.25
N THR A 114 3.62 -5.54 -20.87
CA THR A 114 3.91 -4.13 -20.58
C THR A 114 4.30 -3.95 -19.11
N PRO A 115 5.51 -3.46 -18.79
CA PRO A 115 5.93 -3.22 -17.41
C PRO A 115 5.08 -2.14 -16.72
N ILE A 116 4.59 -2.46 -15.52
CA ILE A 116 3.83 -1.56 -14.66
C ILE A 116 4.61 -1.15 -13.39
N LEU A 117 5.45 -2.04 -12.87
CA LEU A 117 6.30 -1.81 -11.70
C LEU A 117 7.59 -2.63 -11.79
N THR A 118 8.69 -2.08 -11.29
CA THR A 118 9.92 -2.83 -11.01
C THR A 118 10.31 -2.59 -9.56
N MET A 119 10.83 -3.61 -8.90
CA MET A 119 11.27 -3.48 -7.53
C MET A 119 12.46 -4.36 -7.20
N LEU A 120 13.22 -3.98 -6.18
CA LEU A 120 14.28 -4.75 -5.57
C LEU A 120 13.86 -5.09 -4.15
N THR A 121 13.95 -6.36 -3.77
CA THR A 121 13.73 -6.83 -2.40
C THR A 121 15.01 -7.47 -1.90
N SER A 122 15.43 -7.08 -0.69
CA SER A 122 16.59 -7.65 -0.02
C SER A 122 16.13 -8.43 1.21
N PHE A 123 16.68 -9.62 1.36
CA PHE A 123 16.37 -10.59 2.41
C PHE A 123 17.61 -10.87 3.23
N GLN A 124 17.42 -11.13 4.52
CA GLN A 124 18.51 -11.43 5.45
C GLN A 124 18.07 -12.53 6.41
N GLU A 125 19.00 -13.41 6.76
CA GLU A 125 18.85 -14.33 7.89
C GLU A 125 18.72 -13.57 9.22
N GLU A 126 18.16 -14.22 10.25
CA GLU A 126 18.14 -13.63 11.58
C GLU A 126 19.53 -13.68 12.22
N GLN A 127 20.01 -12.55 12.73
CA GLN A 127 21.34 -12.44 13.34
C GLN A 127 21.32 -11.51 14.55
N GLU A 128 22.14 -11.83 15.56
CA GLU A 128 22.36 -10.92 16.69
C GLU A 128 23.14 -9.66 16.28
N GLY A 129 22.89 -8.56 16.99
CA GLY A 129 23.55 -7.29 16.72
C GLY A 129 23.13 -6.20 17.70
N ALA A 130 23.59 -4.97 17.45
CA ALA A 130 23.14 -3.82 18.22
C ALA A 130 21.66 -3.53 17.96
N ASP A 131 20.86 -3.49 19.03
CA ASP A 131 19.43 -3.19 18.96
C ASP A 131 19.17 -1.81 19.58
N LEU A 132 18.99 -0.81 18.72
CA LEU A 132 18.70 0.57 19.09
C LEU A 132 17.60 1.12 18.19
N HIS A 133 16.69 1.91 18.76
CA HIS A 133 15.69 2.64 17.99
C HIS A 133 15.25 3.92 18.69
N VAL A 134 14.64 4.82 17.92
CA VAL A 134 13.93 5.97 18.48
C VAL A 134 12.64 5.51 19.16
N GLY A 135 12.22 6.19 20.22
CA GLY A 135 10.95 5.89 20.89
C GLY A 135 9.74 6.44 20.13
N ALA A 136 8.59 5.76 20.25
CA ALA A 136 7.32 6.26 19.72
C ALA A 136 6.90 7.57 20.42
N PRO A 137 6.27 8.51 19.71
CA PRO A 137 5.68 9.70 20.33
C PRO A 137 4.45 9.34 21.16
N ILE A 138 4.10 10.19 22.12
CA ILE A 138 2.85 10.08 22.87
C ILE A 138 1.73 10.71 22.04
N VAL A 139 0.73 9.90 21.69
CA VAL A 139 -0.48 10.30 20.96
C VAL A 139 -1.72 9.69 21.64
N PRO A 140 -2.94 10.19 21.38
CA PRO A 140 -4.16 9.52 21.82
C PRO A 140 -4.17 8.05 21.42
N ARG A 141 -4.70 7.21 22.32
CA ARG A 141 -4.79 5.77 22.10
C ARG A 141 -5.85 5.46 21.03
N PRO A 142 -5.75 4.32 20.32
CA PRO A 142 -6.71 3.99 19.26
C PRO A 142 -8.16 3.90 19.77
N GLU A 143 -8.39 3.48 21.02
CA GLU A 143 -9.71 3.43 21.66
C GLU A 143 -10.40 4.80 21.80
N ASP A 144 -9.63 5.88 21.87
CA ASP A 144 -10.15 7.25 21.99
C ASP A 144 -10.45 7.90 20.63
N LEU A 145 -10.15 7.20 19.53
CA LEU A 145 -10.22 7.71 18.17
C LEU A 145 -11.35 7.05 17.37
N THR A 146 -11.96 7.85 16.49
CA THR A 146 -13.02 7.39 15.58
C THR A 146 -12.44 6.52 14.46
N SER A 147 -13.04 5.35 14.24
CA SER A 147 -12.72 4.50 13.09
C SER A 147 -13.19 5.15 11.79
N ALA A 148 -12.35 5.09 10.75
CA ALA A 148 -12.72 5.45 9.38
C ALA A 148 -14.02 4.76 8.91
N LEU A 149 -14.28 3.54 9.38
CA LEU A 149 -15.49 2.79 9.03
C LEU A 149 -16.76 3.41 9.60
N GLU A 150 -16.71 3.93 10.82
CA GLU A 150 -17.85 4.63 11.43
C GLU A 150 -18.20 5.85 10.58
N ILE A 151 -17.18 6.58 10.12
CA ILE A 151 -17.33 7.72 9.22
C ILE A 151 -18.00 7.26 7.92
N PHE A 152 -17.47 6.23 7.25
CA PHE A 152 -18.06 5.75 6.00
C PHE A 152 -19.50 5.21 6.15
N ARG A 153 -19.85 4.63 7.30
CA ARG A 153 -21.22 4.16 7.59
C ARG A 153 -22.23 5.30 7.74
N THR A 154 -21.79 6.50 8.16
CA THR A 154 -22.67 7.67 8.28
C THR A 154 -22.94 8.38 6.95
N ILE A 155 -22.20 8.02 5.90
CA ILE A 155 -22.32 8.64 4.57
C ILE A 155 -23.21 7.77 3.69
N ASP A 156 -24.38 8.27 3.33
CA ASP A 156 -25.26 7.58 2.38
C ASP A 156 -24.80 7.78 0.93
N HIS A 157 -23.70 7.12 0.56
CA HIS A 157 -23.14 7.18 -0.79
C HIS A 157 -22.62 5.80 -1.22
N PRO A 158 -22.84 5.36 -2.48
CA PRO A 158 -22.42 4.03 -2.96
C PRO A 158 -20.93 3.71 -2.71
N VAL A 159 -20.05 4.68 -2.93
CA VAL A 159 -18.60 4.56 -2.66
C VAL A 159 -18.30 4.32 -1.18
N ALA A 160 -19.00 5.01 -0.27
CA ALA A 160 -18.78 4.85 1.17
C ALA A 160 -19.26 3.46 1.65
N ARG A 161 -20.40 2.97 1.11
CA ARG A 161 -20.88 1.61 1.37
C ARG A 161 -19.91 0.55 0.84
N PHE A 162 -19.32 0.77 -0.34
CA PHE A 162 -18.28 -0.11 -0.89
C PHE A 162 -17.06 -0.15 0.03
N LEU A 163 -16.48 1.01 0.36
CA LEU A 163 -15.30 1.11 1.24
C LEU A 163 -15.56 0.50 2.63
N GLY A 164 -16.73 0.75 3.23
CA GLY A 164 -17.08 0.17 4.53
C GLY A 164 -17.16 -1.36 4.53
N ARG A 165 -17.52 -1.96 3.39
CA ARG A 165 -17.57 -3.42 3.20
C ARG A 165 -16.22 -4.03 2.86
N THR A 166 -15.37 -3.35 2.10
CA THR A 166 -14.15 -3.92 1.52
C THR A 166 -12.85 -3.53 2.23
N ALA A 167 -12.84 -2.47 3.05
CA ALA A 167 -11.64 -2.03 3.73
C ALA A 167 -11.20 -3.05 4.79
N ALA A 168 -10.16 -3.85 4.54
CA ALA A 168 -9.68 -4.91 5.44
C ALA A 168 -9.03 -4.42 6.73
N PHE A 169 -8.66 -3.13 6.80
CA PHE A 169 -7.93 -2.53 7.91
C PHE A 169 -8.75 -1.42 8.56
N ASP A 170 -8.65 -1.30 9.88
CA ASP A 170 -9.19 -0.18 10.65
C ASP A 170 -8.14 0.92 10.69
N LEU A 171 -8.54 2.14 10.34
CA LEU A 171 -7.70 3.33 10.33
C LEU A 171 -8.31 4.36 11.28
N ARG A 172 -7.48 4.90 12.17
CA ARG A 172 -7.88 5.90 13.16
C ARG A 172 -6.89 7.05 13.18
N HIS A 173 -7.29 8.18 12.61
CA HIS A 173 -6.45 9.38 12.49
C HIS A 173 -6.45 10.21 13.77
N VAL A 174 -5.27 10.65 14.21
CA VAL A 174 -5.11 11.53 15.38
C VAL A 174 -5.47 12.98 15.02
N GLU A 175 -4.94 13.53 13.93
CA GLU A 175 -5.22 14.89 13.46
C GLU A 175 -6.45 14.99 12.53
N GLY A 176 -7.33 13.99 12.59
CA GLY A 176 -8.49 13.88 11.71
C GLY A 176 -8.17 13.38 10.30
N ASN A 177 -9.16 12.78 9.64
CA ASN A 177 -9.02 12.20 8.30
C ASN A 177 -9.13 13.26 7.18
N LEU A 178 -8.76 12.87 5.97
CA LEU A 178 -8.84 13.70 4.75
C LEU A 178 -9.85 13.14 3.73
N TYR A 179 -10.83 12.34 4.16
CA TYR A 179 -11.70 11.62 3.22
C TYR A 179 -12.65 12.53 2.45
N LEU A 180 -13.21 13.55 3.11
CA LEU A 180 -14.27 14.38 2.54
C LEU A 180 -13.88 15.85 2.39
N ARG A 181 -13.03 16.34 3.28
CA ARG A 181 -12.67 17.75 3.41
C ARG A 181 -11.19 17.85 3.79
N PRO A 182 -10.50 18.94 3.41
CA PRO A 182 -9.17 19.21 3.91
C PRO A 182 -9.15 19.36 5.42
N ALA A 183 -7.97 19.16 6.02
CA ALA A 183 -7.74 19.49 7.42
C ALA A 183 -8.00 20.99 7.66
N GLN A 184 -8.48 21.32 8.86
CA GLN A 184 -8.70 22.72 9.26
C GLN A 184 -7.39 23.51 9.27
N GLU A 185 -6.31 22.87 9.72
CA GLU A 185 -4.97 23.45 9.73
C GLU A 185 -4.06 22.68 8.77
N ARG A 186 -3.28 23.44 7.98
CA ARG A 186 -2.25 22.86 7.11
C ARG A 186 -1.07 22.44 7.95
N SER A 187 -0.73 21.16 7.86
CA SER A 187 0.43 20.57 8.49
C SER A 187 0.98 19.49 7.57
N GLY A 188 2.31 19.39 7.49
CA GLY A 188 2.95 18.26 6.84
C GLY A 188 3.03 17.03 7.75
N ARG A 189 2.39 16.99 8.92
CA ARG A 189 2.50 15.91 9.91
C ARG A 189 1.16 15.22 10.12
N GLN A 190 1.22 13.92 10.38
CA GLN A 190 0.06 13.09 10.68
C GLN A 190 0.47 11.89 11.56
N HIS A 191 -0.41 11.49 12.45
CA HIS A 191 -0.36 10.21 13.14
C HIS A 191 -1.67 9.45 12.91
N LEU A 192 -1.56 8.13 12.79
CA LEU A 192 -2.73 7.26 12.76
C LEU A 192 -2.40 5.90 13.34
N TRP A 193 -3.43 5.24 13.85
CA TRP A 193 -3.39 3.84 14.22
C TRP A 193 -3.99 2.99 13.11
N MET A 194 -3.38 1.83 12.90
CA MET A 194 -3.79 0.87 11.88
C MET A 194 -3.75 -0.55 12.43
N ARG A 195 -4.76 -1.34 12.09
CA ARG A 195 -4.81 -2.78 12.42
C ARG A 195 -5.69 -3.53 11.45
N SER A 196 -5.46 -4.83 11.26
CA SER A 196 -6.44 -5.69 10.59
C SER A 196 -7.78 -5.68 11.32
N ARG A 197 -8.88 -5.66 10.56
CA ARG A 197 -10.25 -5.77 11.11
C ARG A 197 -10.65 -7.20 11.44
N SER A 198 -10.05 -8.15 10.73
CA SER A 198 -10.33 -9.58 10.83
C SER A 198 -9.13 -10.27 11.46
N ARG A 199 -9.37 -11.42 12.09
CA ARG A 199 -8.29 -12.22 12.68
C ARG A 199 -7.27 -12.63 11.62
N ILE A 200 -5.99 -12.36 11.88
CA ILE A 200 -4.88 -12.90 11.08
C ILE A 200 -4.72 -14.39 11.44
N PRO A 201 -4.64 -15.31 10.47
CA PRO A 201 -4.38 -16.73 10.75
C PRO A 201 -3.08 -16.92 11.56
N GLU A 202 -3.10 -17.80 12.55
CA GLU A 202 -1.93 -18.01 13.44
C GLU A 202 -0.69 -18.51 12.70
N GLN A 203 -0.87 -19.16 11.55
CA GLN A 203 0.20 -19.71 10.72
C GLN A 203 0.78 -18.69 9.72
N THR A 204 0.33 -17.43 9.76
CA THR A 204 0.84 -16.38 8.86
C THR A 204 2.29 -16.05 9.21
N SER A 205 3.21 -16.29 8.26
CA SER A 205 4.64 -16.03 8.47
C SER A 205 4.96 -14.54 8.52
N GLN A 206 6.12 -14.19 9.07
CA GLN A 206 6.58 -12.79 9.11
C GLN A 206 6.74 -12.17 7.73
N THR A 207 7.14 -12.96 6.72
CA THR A 207 7.14 -12.50 5.31
C THR A 207 5.76 -12.03 4.86
N VAL A 208 4.69 -12.76 5.21
CA VAL A 208 3.31 -12.34 4.88
C VAL A 208 2.87 -11.15 5.71
N HIS A 209 3.22 -11.06 6.99
CA HIS A 209 2.97 -9.87 7.81
C HIS A 209 3.62 -8.61 7.21
N ARG A 210 4.89 -8.71 6.78
CA ARG A 210 5.62 -7.62 6.11
C ARG A 210 5.01 -7.26 4.75
N ALA A 211 4.56 -8.25 3.98
CA ALA A 211 3.82 -8.02 2.74
C ALA A 211 2.47 -7.33 2.97
N LEU A 212 1.73 -7.70 4.03
CA LEU A 212 0.48 -7.04 4.43
C LEU A 212 0.72 -5.60 4.89
N LEU A 213 1.85 -5.32 5.58
CA LEU A 213 2.24 -3.97 5.95
C LEU A 213 2.53 -3.11 4.72
N ALA A 214 3.29 -3.63 3.76
CA ALA A 214 3.54 -2.98 2.47
C ALA A 214 2.23 -2.77 1.68
N TYR A 215 1.32 -3.75 1.72
CA TYR A 215 0.00 -3.64 1.12
C TYR A 215 -0.77 -2.44 1.66
N VAL A 216 -0.89 -2.31 2.98
CA VAL A 216 -1.82 -1.34 3.58
C VAL A 216 -1.25 0.07 3.66
N CYS A 217 0.07 0.23 3.76
CA CYS A 217 0.68 1.55 3.97
C CYS A 217 0.35 2.56 2.84
N ASP A 218 0.25 2.10 1.58
CA ASP A 218 -0.01 2.95 0.41
C ASP A 218 -1.39 3.64 0.48
N GLN A 219 -2.31 3.19 1.35
CA GLN A 219 -3.59 3.88 1.60
C GLN A 219 -3.43 5.24 2.26
N VAL A 220 -2.34 5.44 3.02
CA VAL A 220 -2.17 6.61 3.91
C VAL A 220 -0.88 7.37 3.65
N MET A 221 0.05 6.84 2.84
CA MET A 221 1.37 7.44 2.66
C MET A 221 1.33 8.87 2.12
N LEU A 222 0.41 9.20 1.20
CA LEU A 222 0.36 10.55 0.61
C LEU A 222 -0.52 11.55 1.38
N GLU A 223 -1.16 11.15 2.49
CA GLU A 223 -2.01 12.04 3.27
C GLU A 223 -1.26 13.25 3.88
N PRO A 224 -0.03 13.14 4.43
CA PRO A 224 0.73 14.30 4.90
C PRO A 224 1.01 15.32 3.79
N VAL A 225 1.22 14.86 2.55
CA VAL A 225 1.40 15.72 1.38
C VAL A 225 0.10 16.49 1.11
N LEU A 226 -1.03 15.78 1.03
CA LEU A 226 -2.35 16.40 0.83
C LEU A 226 -2.67 17.43 1.93
N ARG A 227 -2.41 17.07 3.18
CA ARG A 227 -2.61 17.93 4.35
C ARG A 227 -1.81 19.22 4.27
N SER A 228 -0.54 19.14 3.88
CA SER A 228 0.34 20.31 3.74
C SER A 228 -0.15 21.27 2.65
N GLN A 229 -0.82 20.76 1.62
CA GLN A 229 -1.33 21.53 0.49
C GLN A 229 -2.77 22.03 0.69
N GLY A 230 -3.43 21.65 1.80
CA GLY A 230 -4.84 21.96 2.05
C GLY A 230 -5.79 21.20 1.12
N LEU A 231 -5.41 19.97 0.74
CA LEU A 231 -6.18 19.07 -0.11
C LEU A 231 -6.84 17.95 0.70
N SER A 232 -7.73 17.21 0.04
CA SER A 232 -8.39 16.01 0.55
C SER A 232 -8.49 14.97 -0.57
N TRP A 233 -8.84 13.74 -0.23
CA TRP A 233 -9.07 12.68 -1.22
C TRP A 233 -10.19 13.00 -2.22
N ARG A 234 -11.04 13.99 -1.93
CA ARG A 234 -12.11 14.48 -2.82
C ARG A 234 -11.79 15.80 -3.52
N SER A 235 -10.57 16.31 -3.41
CA SER A 235 -10.18 17.55 -4.10
C SER A 235 -10.39 17.41 -5.60
N GLU A 236 -11.29 18.23 -6.15
CA GLU A 236 -11.72 18.15 -7.54
C GLU A 236 -10.57 18.45 -8.51
N GLY A 237 -10.48 17.65 -9.58
CA GLY A 237 -9.44 17.79 -10.60
C GLY A 237 -8.05 17.33 -10.17
N MET A 238 -7.87 16.85 -8.94
CA MET A 238 -6.58 16.34 -8.47
C MET A 238 -6.14 15.12 -9.27
N SER A 239 -4.90 15.16 -9.75
CA SER A 239 -4.19 14.01 -10.30
C SER A 239 -3.15 13.53 -9.31
N LEU A 240 -3.34 12.31 -8.82
CA LEU A 240 -2.49 11.68 -7.81
C LEU A 240 -2.03 10.31 -8.28
N ALA A 241 -0.72 10.05 -8.16
CA ALA A 241 -0.14 8.73 -8.40
C ALA A 241 1.13 8.56 -7.57
N THR A 242 1.34 7.37 -7.02
CA THR A 242 2.61 6.98 -6.41
C THR A 242 3.68 6.84 -7.50
N LEU A 243 4.87 7.39 -7.29
CA LEU A 243 6.00 7.31 -8.23
C LEU A 243 6.97 6.22 -7.79
N ASP A 244 7.33 6.21 -6.52
CA ASP A 244 8.19 5.22 -5.90
C ASP A 244 7.70 4.84 -4.51
N HIS A 245 8.28 3.77 -3.97
CA HIS A 245 8.05 3.32 -2.61
C HIS A 245 9.31 2.65 -2.08
N ALA A 246 9.77 3.05 -0.91
CA ALA A 246 10.89 2.43 -0.22
C ALA A 246 10.49 2.11 1.23
N GLN A 247 10.72 0.87 1.64
CA GLN A 247 10.39 0.41 2.97
C GLN A 247 11.50 -0.47 3.53
N TRP A 248 11.80 -0.25 4.81
CA TRP A 248 12.73 -1.04 5.60
C TRP A 248 11.99 -1.67 6.77
N PHE A 249 12.18 -2.96 6.98
CA PHE A 249 11.62 -3.74 8.06
C PHE A 249 12.72 -4.00 9.09
N HIS A 250 12.52 -3.52 10.31
CA HIS A 250 13.54 -3.56 11.37
C HIS A 250 13.28 -4.68 12.35
N ARG A 251 12.01 -5.02 12.56
CA ARG A 251 11.53 -6.00 13.55
C ARG A 251 10.31 -6.71 13.00
N ASP A 252 9.92 -7.77 13.68
CA ASP A 252 8.68 -8.48 13.40
C ASP A 252 7.46 -7.59 13.55
N VAL A 253 6.48 -7.85 12.68
CA VAL A 253 5.26 -7.08 12.55
C VAL A 253 4.09 -7.99 12.92
N ASP A 254 3.18 -7.49 13.74
CA ASP A 254 1.87 -8.12 13.94
C ASP A 254 0.79 -7.22 13.33
N MET A 255 0.18 -7.66 12.22
CA MET A 255 -0.90 -6.94 11.55
C MET A 255 -2.25 -7.12 12.26
N GLY A 256 -2.31 -8.07 13.21
CA GLY A 256 -3.45 -8.30 14.10
C GLY A 256 -3.47 -7.36 15.31
N ASP A 257 -2.35 -6.69 15.61
CA ASP A 257 -2.24 -5.68 16.66
C ASP A 257 -2.11 -4.26 16.09
N TRP A 258 -2.36 -3.26 16.93
CA TRP A 258 -2.29 -1.85 16.57
C TRP A 258 -0.87 -1.41 16.23
N LEU A 259 -0.73 -0.84 15.05
CA LEU A 259 0.48 -0.18 14.57
C LEU A 259 0.27 1.34 14.51
N LEU A 260 1.18 2.10 15.13
CA LEU A 260 1.20 3.55 15.07
C LEU A 260 2.07 4.01 13.90
N TYR A 261 1.46 4.73 12.97
CA TYR A 261 2.14 5.44 11.89
C TYR A 261 2.42 6.87 12.34
N VAL A 262 3.69 7.27 12.28
CA VAL A 262 4.17 8.64 12.51
C VAL A 262 4.68 9.16 11.18
N GLN A 263 3.92 10.06 10.55
CA GLN A 263 4.16 10.47 9.18
C GLN A 263 4.48 11.95 9.05
N ASP A 264 5.34 12.28 8.09
CA ASP A 264 5.55 13.66 7.67
C ASP A 264 5.76 13.83 6.16
N SER A 265 5.59 15.06 5.67
CA SER A 265 5.87 15.51 4.31
C SER A 265 6.90 16.63 4.34
N PRO A 266 8.21 16.31 4.22
CA PRO A 266 9.26 17.31 4.35
C PRO A 266 9.35 18.27 3.15
N SER A 267 8.82 17.90 1.97
CA SER A 267 8.87 18.75 0.78
C SER A 267 7.74 18.46 -0.20
N SER A 268 7.26 19.50 -0.88
CA SER A 268 6.33 19.43 -2.00
C SER A 268 6.69 20.50 -3.02
N GLN A 269 7.01 20.08 -4.24
CA GLN A 269 7.47 20.98 -5.31
C GLN A 269 7.32 20.33 -6.69
N GLY A 270 7.13 21.14 -7.74
CA GLY A 270 7.11 20.65 -9.12
C GLY A 270 6.01 19.63 -9.42
N GLY A 271 4.89 19.68 -8.70
CA GLY A 271 3.79 18.72 -8.82
C GLY A 271 4.10 17.35 -8.21
N ARG A 272 5.04 17.28 -7.27
CA ARG A 272 5.37 16.10 -6.47
C ARG A 272 5.36 16.44 -4.99
N GLY A 273 5.15 15.44 -4.15
CA GLY A 273 5.30 15.54 -2.70
C GLY A 273 5.94 14.29 -2.14
N MET A 274 6.88 14.49 -1.22
CA MET A 274 7.56 13.43 -0.51
C MET A 274 6.83 13.17 0.81
N ALA A 275 6.60 11.90 1.13
CA ALA A 275 6.11 11.46 2.42
C ALA A 275 7.08 10.46 3.06
N ARG A 276 7.12 10.46 4.39
CA ARG A 276 7.84 9.47 5.19
C ARG A 276 6.95 8.95 6.30
N ALA A 277 7.22 7.73 6.76
CA ALA A 277 6.58 7.15 7.93
C ALA A 277 7.59 6.39 8.79
N GLN A 278 7.44 6.51 10.10
CA GLN A 278 7.94 5.55 11.08
C GLN A 278 6.74 4.76 11.60
N VAL A 279 6.85 3.43 11.62
CA VAL A 279 5.78 2.54 12.06
C VAL A 279 6.22 1.86 13.36
N PHE A 280 5.42 2.02 14.40
CA PHE A 280 5.68 1.45 15.73
C PHE A 280 4.63 0.40 16.08
N ASP A 281 5.01 -0.64 16.81
CA ASP A 281 4.04 -1.55 17.41
C ASP A 281 3.34 -0.95 18.65
N SER A 282 2.37 -1.66 19.21
CA SER A 282 1.60 -1.22 20.38
C SER A 282 2.45 -1.03 21.65
N SER A 283 3.65 -1.62 21.69
CA SER A 283 4.63 -1.47 22.76
C SER A 283 5.58 -0.27 22.54
N GLY A 284 5.53 0.37 21.37
CA GLY A 284 6.34 1.53 21.02
C GLY A 284 7.69 1.19 20.39
N ARG A 285 7.90 -0.05 19.92
CA ARG A 285 9.10 -0.44 19.17
C ARG A 285 8.96 -0.08 17.70
N LEU A 286 10.00 0.47 17.09
CA LEU A 286 10.00 0.83 15.67
C LEU A 286 10.07 -0.44 14.81
N VAL A 287 8.99 -0.83 14.15
CA VAL A 287 8.97 -2.06 13.33
C VAL A 287 9.34 -1.79 11.87
N SER A 288 9.06 -0.59 11.34
CA SER A 288 9.36 -0.26 9.95
C SER A 288 9.56 1.24 9.73
N THR A 289 10.34 1.60 8.70
CA THR A 289 10.45 2.96 8.17
C THR A 289 10.06 2.94 6.70
N ILE A 290 9.33 3.95 6.24
CA ILE A 290 8.79 4.05 4.88
C ILE A 290 9.09 5.44 4.30
N ALA A 291 9.36 5.50 3.01
CA ALA A 291 9.54 6.70 2.22
C ALA A 291 8.85 6.55 0.85
N GLN A 292 8.17 7.59 0.39
CA GLN A 292 7.38 7.53 -0.86
C GLN A 292 7.24 8.93 -1.46
N GLU A 293 7.59 9.10 -2.73
CA GLU A 293 7.25 10.29 -3.52
C GLU A 293 6.01 10.01 -4.37
N GLY A 294 5.06 10.94 -4.33
CA GLY A 294 3.86 10.92 -5.17
C GLY A 294 3.83 12.12 -6.10
N MET A 295 3.29 11.92 -7.30
CA MET A 295 2.79 13.03 -8.11
C MET A 295 1.50 13.54 -7.47
N VAL A 296 1.44 14.83 -7.18
CA VAL A 296 0.23 15.52 -6.72
C VAL A 296 0.11 16.81 -7.52
N ARG A 297 -0.88 16.86 -8.42
CA ARG A 297 -1.11 17.99 -9.31
C ARG A 297 -2.56 18.44 -9.24
N MET A 298 -2.75 19.76 -9.20
CA MET A 298 -4.05 20.41 -9.33
C MET A 298 -4.14 21.10 -10.70
N PRO A 299 -5.34 21.24 -11.27
CA PRO A 299 -5.53 22.03 -12.47
C PRO A 299 -5.11 23.48 -12.18
N THR A 300 -4.17 24.02 -12.96
CA THR A 300 -3.87 25.45 -12.94
C THR A 300 -4.93 26.15 -13.78
N GLY A 301 -5.66 27.11 -13.21
CA GLY A 301 -6.72 27.84 -13.91
C GLY A 301 -6.20 28.70 -15.07
N SER A 302 -5.99 28.08 -16.22
CA SER A 302 -5.98 28.64 -17.58
C SER A 302 -5.48 27.59 -18.60
N GLN A 303 -6.40 26.80 -19.15
CA GLN A 303 -6.35 26.34 -20.55
C GLN A 303 -7.60 25.52 -20.89
N SER A 304 -8.58 26.22 -21.45
CA SER A 304 -9.42 25.67 -22.50
C SER A 304 -8.56 25.54 -23.77
N ASP A 305 -7.67 24.55 -23.81
CA ASP A 305 -7.12 24.09 -25.09
C ASP A 305 -6.65 22.64 -24.96
N GLY A 306 -7.04 21.83 -25.95
CA GLY A 306 -7.00 20.37 -25.95
C GLY A 306 -5.61 19.73 -25.89
N GLY A 307 -4.96 19.78 -24.73
CA GLY A 307 -3.80 18.95 -24.41
C GLY A 307 -4.21 17.49 -24.20
N SER A 308 -3.55 16.56 -24.91
CA SER A 308 -3.82 15.11 -24.96
C SER A 308 -3.56 14.33 -23.66
N GLY A 309 -3.58 14.99 -22.50
CA GLY A 309 -3.45 14.39 -21.17
C GLY A 309 -4.70 13.62 -20.76
N ARG A 310 -4.95 12.48 -21.40
CA ARG A 310 -6.09 11.59 -21.13
C ARG A 310 -5.85 10.81 -19.84
N TRP A 311 -6.04 11.43 -18.68
CA TRP A 311 -6.25 10.71 -17.42
C TRP A 311 -7.30 11.43 -16.58
N ARG A 312 -8.57 11.30 -16.99
CA ARG A 312 -9.72 11.53 -16.09
C ARG A 312 -9.82 10.34 -15.15
N ILE A 313 -10.03 10.60 -13.87
CA ILE A 313 -10.69 9.62 -13.01
C ILE A 313 -12.13 9.53 -13.54
N ARG A 314 -12.43 8.48 -14.32
CA ARG A 314 -13.79 8.15 -14.72
C ARG A 314 -14.50 7.61 -13.47
N MET A 315 -15.23 8.47 -12.78
CA MET A 315 -16.37 8.00 -11.98
C MET A 315 -17.37 7.44 -12.99
N GLY A 316 -17.83 6.20 -12.79
CA GLY A 316 -18.70 5.50 -13.74
C GLY A 316 -19.90 6.35 -14.17
N GLU A 317 -20.06 6.53 -15.48
CA GLU A 317 -21.22 7.18 -16.09
C GLU A 317 -22.44 6.28 -15.92
N GLY A 318 -23.53 6.86 -15.40
CA GLY A 318 -24.81 6.20 -15.21
C GLY A 318 -25.83 7.15 -14.58
N ASP A 319 -25.93 8.36 -15.11
CA ASP A 319 -27.13 9.21 -15.02
C ASP A 319 -27.00 10.31 -16.09
N ASP A 320 -27.35 9.97 -17.33
CA ASP A 320 -27.45 10.94 -18.41
C ASP A 320 -28.72 11.75 -18.21
N GLY A 321 -28.55 12.96 -17.66
CA GLY A 321 -29.58 13.98 -17.47
C GLY A 321 -30.24 14.44 -18.78
N SER A 322 -30.92 13.51 -19.46
CA SER A 322 -31.82 13.76 -20.55
C SER A 322 -33.21 14.01 -19.96
N ALA A 323 -33.70 15.22 -20.19
CA ALA A 323 -35.08 15.56 -19.96
C ALA A 323 -35.99 14.58 -20.71
N ILE A 324 -37.03 14.09 -20.03
CA ILE A 324 -38.13 13.35 -20.65
C ILE A 324 -39.03 14.35 -21.38
N PRO A 325 -39.23 14.26 -22.72
CA PRO A 325 -40.45 14.70 -23.35
C PRO A 325 -41.43 13.52 -23.44
N GLY A 326 -42.73 13.84 -23.42
CA GLY A 326 -43.84 12.88 -23.34
C GLY A 326 -43.88 11.77 -24.38
#